data_AF-A0A3N4RS73-F1
#
_entry.id   AF-A0A3N4RS73-F1
#
_cell.length_a   1.000
_cell.length_b   1.000
_cell.length_c   1.000
_cell.angle_alpha   90.00
_cell.angle_beta   90.00
_cell.angle_gamma   90.00
#
_symmetry.space_group_name_H-M   'P 1'
#
loop_
_entity.id
_entity.type
_entity.pdbx_description
1 polymer ?
#
loop_
_entity_poly.entity_id
_entity_poly.type
_entity_poly.pdbx_seq_one_letter_code
_entity_poly.pdbx_strand_id
1 'polypeptide(L)'
;MKDIEAERQRILASPPAALVAQAAANPGGSVAVIDPEYVDDPDGFVPSEAVHGCWLVGPDGKLTGEYRENPRHGRPTDDLHHLTDPDHWLGWLGDDPAGAVRGSLARCLTQQVPGSEVEWVKTTGKPGFRTGGRRSPEDEQRIVVTRTGLAVPFALAVTAPGRRREILTGVFSWVAVRLDRPGQRKDQVWLDLRADLAWAEEELDRRIYQVGESAPES
;
A
#
# COMPACT_ATOMS: atom_id res chain seq x y z
N MET A 1 6.30 -18.77 23.93
CA MET A 1 6.20 -20.06 23.20
C MET A 1 5.32 -21.11 23.89
N LYS A 2 5.48 -21.43 25.20
CA LYS A 2 4.62 -22.43 25.88
C LYS A 2 3.12 -22.07 25.91
N ASP A 3 2.80 -20.78 25.85
CA ASP A 3 1.43 -20.25 25.96
C ASP A 3 0.59 -20.50 24.69
N ILE A 4 1.22 -20.39 23.52
CA ILE A 4 0.54 -20.50 22.23
C ILE A 4 0.10 -21.95 21.95
N GLU A 5 0.91 -22.94 22.30
CA GLU A 5 0.54 -24.34 22.11
C GLU A 5 -0.60 -24.77 23.04
N ALA A 6 -0.58 -24.32 24.30
CA ALA A 6 -1.68 -24.58 25.24
C ALA A 6 -3.00 -23.95 24.75
N GLU A 7 -2.93 -22.72 24.23
CA GLU A 7 -4.10 -22.04 23.68
C GLU A 7 -4.62 -22.72 22.40
N ARG A 8 -3.74 -23.24 21.53
CA ARG A 8 -4.15 -24.05 20.37
C ARG A 8 -4.88 -25.32 20.78
N GLN A 9 -4.36 -26.06 21.75
CA GLN A 9 -5.02 -27.26 22.26
C GLN A 9 -6.38 -26.95 22.87
N ARG A 10 -6.50 -25.80 23.55
CA ARG A 10 -7.79 -25.30 24.07
C ARG A 10 -8.77 -24.97 22.96
N ILE A 11 -8.32 -24.27 21.92
CA ILE A 11 -9.13 -23.92 20.75
C ILE A 11 -9.61 -25.18 20.04
N LEU A 12 -8.76 -26.21 19.88
CA LEU A 12 -9.18 -27.47 19.27
C LEU A 12 -10.19 -28.24 20.13
N ALA A 13 -10.03 -28.23 21.45
CA ALA A 13 -10.95 -28.89 22.37
C ALA A 13 -12.33 -28.22 22.39
N SER A 14 -12.38 -26.88 22.23
CA SER A 14 -13.63 -26.13 22.17
C SER A 14 -13.48 -24.93 21.22
N PRO A 15 -13.65 -25.15 19.90
CA PRO A 15 -13.46 -24.09 18.91
C PRO A 15 -14.45 -22.95 19.11
N PRO A 16 -13.98 -21.68 19.15
CA PRO A 16 -14.88 -20.54 19.20
C PRO A 16 -15.90 -20.57 18.06
N ALA A 17 -17.14 -20.21 18.33
CA ALA A 17 -18.22 -20.24 17.33
C ALA A 17 -17.87 -19.42 16.07
N ALA A 18 -17.19 -18.28 16.24
CA ALA A 18 -16.72 -17.46 15.13
C ALA A 18 -15.70 -18.19 14.24
N LEU A 19 -14.77 -18.96 14.83
CA LEU A 19 -13.80 -19.76 14.08
C LEU A 19 -14.50 -20.86 13.28
N VAL A 20 -15.50 -21.53 13.89
CA VAL A 20 -16.30 -22.56 13.21
C VAL A 20 -17.11 -21.96 12.06
N ALA A 21 -17.72 -20.79 12.26
CA ALA A 21 -18.47 -20.09 11.22
C ALA A 21 -17.57 -19.68 10.05
N GLN A 22 -16.37 -19.16 10.32
CA GLN A 22 -15.39 -18.82 9.28
C GLN A 22 -14.90 -20.04 8.53
N ALA A 23 -14.68 -21.17 9.21
CA ALA A 23 -14.32 -22.43 8.55
C ALA A 23 -15.45 -22.90 7.62
N ALA A 24 -16.71 -22.88 8.09
CA ALA A 24 -17.85 -23.27 7.29
C ALA A 24 -18.04 -22.39 6.03
N ALA A 25 -17.68 -21.11 6.12
CA ALA A 25 -17.73 -20.18 5.00
C ALA A 25 -16.58 -20.37 3.98
N ASN A 26 -15.49 -21.06 4.34
CA ASN A 26 -14.29 -21.20 3.51
C ASN A 26 -13.84 -22.67 3.32
N PRO A 27 -14.65 -23.57 2.74
CA PRO A 27 -14.27 -24.97 2.54
C PRO A 27 -13.00 -25.15 1.70
N GLY A 28 -12.10 -26.03 2.14
CA GLY A 28 -10.81 -26.29 1.50
C GLY A 28 -9.77 -25.16 1.64
N GLY A 29 -10.09 -24.11 2.40
CA GLY A 29 -9.22 -22.97 2.65
C GLY A 29 -8.53 -23.02 4.01
N SER A 30 -8.38 -21.85 4.63
CA SER A 30 -7.83 -21.69 5.97
C SER A 30 -8.40 -20.45 6.65
N VAL A 31 -8.49 -20.46 7.99
CA VAL A 31 -8.88 -19.29 8.79
C VAL A 31 -7.63 -18.72 9.47
N ALA A 32 -7.28 -17.48 9.16
CA ALA A 32 -6.12 -16.81 9.74
C ALA A 32 -6.36 -16.40 11.20
N VAL A 33 -5.33 -16.53 12.02
CA VAL A 33 -5.29 -15.98 13.38
C VAL A 33 -4.49 -14.68 13.32
N ILE A 34 -5.20 -13.56 13.41
CA ILE A 34 -4.64 -12.21 13.32
C ILE A 34 -4.21 -11.75 14.71
N ASP A 35 -3.03 -11.16 14.79
CA ASP A 35 -2.48 -10.58 16.00
C ASP A 35 -3.08 -9.18 16.24
N PRO A 36 -3.90 -9.00 17.29
CA PRO A 36 -4.53 -7.72 17.60
C PRO A 36 -3.50 -6.65 18.05
N GLU A 37 -2.27 -7.04 18.36
CA GLU A 37 -1.18 -6.08 18.59
C GLU A 37 -0.91 -5.25 17.34
N TYR A 38 -1.12 -5.80 16.14
CA TYR A 38 -0.75 -5.16 14.86
C TYR A 38 -1.95 -4.74 13.99
N VAL A 39 -3.15 -5.29 14.24
CA VAL A 39 -4.35 -5.01 13.44
C VAL A 39 -5.55 -4.78 14.34
N ASP A 40 -6.14 -3.59 14.26
CA ASP A 40 -7.35 -3.22 15.02
C ASP A 40 -8.64 -3.67 14.31
N ASP A 41 -8.63 -3.73 12.97
CA ASP A 41 -9.75 -4.14 12.12
C ASP A 41 -9.36 -5.38 11.28
N PRO A 42 -9.78 -6.60 11.67
CA PRO A 42 -9.42 -7.83 10.99
C PRO A 42 -10.12 -8.03 9.63
N ASP A 43 -11.16 -7.24 9.32
CA ASP A 43 -11.88 -7.30 8.05
C ASP A 43 -11.27 -6.35 7.00
N GLY A 44 -10.31 -5.51 7.42
CA GLY A 44 -9.54 -4.62 6.56
C GLY A 44 -8.29 -5.26 5.94
N PHE A 45 -7.33 -4.43 5.56
CA PHE A 45 -6.03 -4.93 5.10
C PHE A 45 -5.23 -5.49 6.28
N VAL A 46 -4.86 -6.76 6.18
CA VAL A 46 -4.04 -7.46 7.18
C VAL A 46 -2.65 -7.71 6.60
N PRO A 47 -1.58 -7.04 7.10
CA PRO A 47 -0.23 -7.36 6.67
C PRO A 47 0.11 -8.80 7.05
N SER A 48 0.84 -9.50 6.18
CA SER A 48 1.12 -10.93 6.36
C SER A 48 1.87 -11.24 7.67
N GLU A 49 2.68 -10.31 8.14
CA GLU A 49 3.47 -10.39 9.37
C GLU A 49 2.59 -10.30 10.63
N ALA A 50 1.41 -9.67 10.53
CA ALA A 50 0.45 -9.62 11.62
C ALA A 50 -0.37 -10.92 11.78
N VAL A 51 -0.13 -11.94 10.96
CA VAL A 51 -0.81 -13.23 11.07
C VAL A 51 0.07 -14.18 11.88
N HIS A 52 -0.42 -14.69 13.02
CA HIS A 52 0.27 -15.72 13.80
C HIS A 52 0.39 -17.05 13.03
N GLY A 53 -0.59 -17.34 12.19
CA GLY A 53 -0.72 -18.59 11.44
C GLY A 53 -2.17 -18.80 11.01
N CYS A 54 -2.48 -19.99 10.52
CA CYS A 54 -3.84 -20.31 10.10
C CYS A 54 -4.26 -21.72 10.50
N TRP A 55 -5.55 -21.88 10.80
CA TRP A 55 -6.20 -23.16 10.93
C TRP A 55 -6.62 -23.67 9.55
N LEU A 56 -6.26 -24.89 9.19
CA LEU A 56 -6.66 -25.47 7.92
C LEU A 56 -8.11 -25.95 7.97
N VAL A 57 -8.81 -25.76 6.85
CA VAL A 57 -10.22 -26.11 6.70
C VAL A 57 -10.34 -27.22 5.65
N GLY A 58 -11.03 -28.30 6.03
CA GLY A 58 -11.32 -29.40 5.13
C GLY A 58 -12.29 -29.01 4.01
N PRO A 59 -12.39 -29.81 2.94
CA PRO A 59 -13.37 -29.59 1.87
C PRO A 59 -14.84 -29.61 2.35
N ASP A 60 -15.09 -30.13 3.55
CA ASP A 60 -16.40 -30.17 4.21
C ASP A 60 -16.72 -28.91 5.03
N GLY A 61 -15.84 -27.90 5.02
CA GLY A 61 -16.02 -26.66 5.77
C GLY A 61 -15.73 -26.80 7.27
N LYS A 62 -15.09 -27.89 7.70
CA LYS A 62 -14.70 -28.10 9.11
C LYS A 62 -13.21 -27.88 9.31
N LEU A 63 -12.84 -27.49 10.54
CA LEU A 63 -11.43 -27.44 10.92
C LEU A 63 -10.83 -28.85 10.84
N THR A 64 -9.67 -28.98 10.21
CA THR A 64 -8.96 -30.28 10.13
C THR A 64 -8.26 -30.64 11.44
N GLY A 65 -8.07 -29.64 12.32
CA GLY A 65 -7.22 -29.74 13.50
C GLY A 65 -5.77 -29.31 13.26
N GLU A 66 -5.36 -29.13 12.01
CA GLU A 66 -4.01 -28.70 11.66
C GLU A 66 -3.88 -27.18 11.76
N TYR A 67 -2.87 -26.73 12.52
CA TYR A 67 -2.46 -25.33 12.59
C TYR A 67 -1.12 -25.14 11.88
N ARG A 68 -1.07 -24.19 10.95
CA ARG A 68 0.17 -23.80 10.27
C ARG A 68 0.67 -22.48 10.83
N GLU A 69 1.82 -22.51 11.50
CA GLU A 69 2.47 -21.29 11.98
C GLU A 69 2.96 -20.44 10.81
N ASN A 70 2.89 -19.12 10.97
CA ASN A 70 3.54 -18.19 10.06
C ASN A 70 4.97 -17.91 10.55
N PRO A 71 6.02 -18.38 9.87
CA PRO A 71 7.40 -18.12 10.28
C PRO A 71 7.80 -16.64 10.13
N ARG A 72 6.98 -15.83 9.46
CA ARG A 72 7.16 -14.39 9.29
C ARG A 72 6.32 -13.56 10.27
N HIS A 73 5.66 -14.19 11.24
CA HIS A 73 4.91 -13.46 12.26
C HIS A 73 5.83 -12.50 13.03
N GLY A 74 5.40 -11.25 13.16
CA GLY A 74 6.13 -10.19 13.83
C GLY A 74 5.62 -8.81 13.47
N ARG A 75 6.32 -7.77 13.94
CA ARG A 75 5.96 -6.38 13.65
C ARG A 75 6.01 -6.12 12.14
N PRO A 76 4.92 -5.66 11.50
CA PRO A 76 4.94 -5.29 10.09
C PRO A 76 5.93 -4.16 9.81
N THR A 77 6.63 -4.25 8.68
CA THR A 77 7.59 -3.25 8.21
C THR A 77 7.19 -2.72 6.84
N ASP A 78 7.88 -1.66 6.39
CA ASP A 78 7.73 -1.16 5.03
C ASP A 78 7.99 -2.27 4.00
N ASP A 79 7.18 -2.29 2.95
CA ASP A 79 7.39 -3.13 1.77
C ASP A 79 7.01 -2.34 0.51
N LEU A 80 7.99 -1.67 -0.08
CA LEU A 80 7.83 -0.83 -1.26
C LEU A 80 8.55 -1.43 -2.48
N HIS A 81 8.71 -2.76 -2.53
CA HIS A 81 9.50 -3.44 -3.56
C HIS A 81 9.03 -3.14 -4.99
N HIS A 82 7.76 -2.83 -5.19
CA HIS A 82 7.24 -2.42 -6.49
C HIS A 82 7.80 -1.08 -7.00
N LEU A 83 8.55 -0.34 -6.18
CA LEU A 83 9.25 0.89 -6.54
C LEU A 83 10.77 0.73 -6.68
N THR A 84 11.33 -0.43 -6.31
CA THR A 84 12.79 -0.66 -6.35
C THR A 84 13.27 -1.28 -7.66
N ASP A 85 12.40 -1.96 -8.40
CA ASP A 85 12.70 -2.51 -9.73
C ASP A 85 11.47 -2.41 -10.66
N PRO A 86 11.01 -1.20 -10.99
CA PRO A 86 9.89 -1.03 -11.91
C PRO A 86 10.34 -1.15 -13.37
N ASP A 87 9.45 -1.64 -14.23
CA ASP A 87 9.58 -1.56 -15.70
C ASP A 87 9.45 -0.09 -16.23
N HIS A 88 9.75 0.91 -15.39
CA HIS A 88 9.58 2.34 -15.69
C HIS A 88 10.71 3.19 -15.10
N TRP A 89 11.03 4.30 -15.76
CA TRP A 89 12.07 5.21 -15.26
C TRP A 89 11.58 6.03 -14.06
N LEU A 90 12.12 5.77 -12.88
CA LEU A 90 11.85 6.51 -11.64
C LEU A 90 12.98 7.45 -11.20
N GLY A 91 14.03 7.65 -12.02
CA GLY A 91 15.16 8.51 -11.65
C GLY A 91 14.78 9.97 -11.37
N TRP A 92 13.59 10.40 -11.79
CA TRP A 92 13.03 11.71 -11.44
C TRP A 92 12.62 11.82 -9.96
N LEU A 93 12.53 10.72 -9.21
CA LEU A 93 12.32 10.73 -7.75
C LEU A 93 13.62 10.78 -6.94
N GLY A 94 14.77 10.78 -7.62
CA GLY A 94 16.09 10.72 -6.99
C GLY A 94 16.59 9.27 -6.82
N ASP A 95 17.63 9.11 -5.99
CA ASP A 95 18.34 7.83 -5.84
C ASP A 95 17.55 6.79 -5.03
N ASP A 96 16.56 7.22 -4.22
CA ASP A 96 15.68 6.37 -3.43
C ASP A 96 14.20 6.68 -3.70
N PRO A 97 13.62 6.12 -4.78
CA PRO A 97 12.21 6.30 -5.11
C PRO A 97 11.26 5.81 -4.01
N ALA A 98 11.59 4.71 -3.34
CA ALA A 98 10.77 4.14 -2.27
C ALA A 98 10.72 5.09 -1.07
N GLY A 99 11.87 5.59 -0.61
CA GLY A 99 11.95 6.59 0.45
C GLY A 99 11.26 7.90 0.08
N ALA A 100 11.36 8.35 -1.18
CA ALA A 100 10.66 9.53 -1.67
C ALA A 100 9.14 9.38 -1.57
N VAL A 101 8.58 8.25 -2.01
CA VAL A 101 7.14 7.96 -1.91
C VAL A 101 6.70 7.84 -0.46
N ARG A 102 7.43 7.08 0.37
CA ARG A 102 7.14 6.92 1.80
C ARG A 102 7.10 8.26 2.53
N GLY A 103 8.10 9.11 2.28
CA GLY A 103 8.19 10.44 2.89
C GLY A 103 7.07 11.38 2.42
N SER A 104 6.68 11.29 1.16
CA SER A 104 5.57 12.09 0.61
C SER A 104 4.22 11.67 1.18
N LEU A 105 3.97 10.36 1.32
CA LEU A 105 2.80 9.81 2.01
C LEU A 105 2.70 10.33 3.46
N ALA A 106 3.78 10.21 4.23
CA ALA A 106 3.82 10.70 5.61
C ALA A 106 3.58 12.22 5.70
N ARG A 107 4.12 12.99 4.75
CA ARG A 107 3.88 14.43 4.66
C ARG A 107 2.41 14.75 4.39
N CYS A 108 1.77 14.05 3.45
CA CYS A 108 0.35 14.23 3.14
C CYS A 108 -0.51 14.02 4.39
N LEU A 109 -0.25 12.95 5.15
CA LEU A 109 -0.99 12.66 6.39
C LEU A 109 -0.74 13.71 7.47
N THR A 110 0.52 14.13 7.66
CA THR A 110 0.88 15.17 8.65
C THR A 110 0.25 16.53 8.31
N GLN A 111 0.13 16.86 7.02
CA GLN A 111 -0.52 18.09 6.56
C GLN A 111 -2.02 18.07 6.81
N GLN A 112 -2.67 16.91 6.69
CA GLN A 112 -4.11 16.76 6.99
C GLN A 112 -4.38 16.74 8.49
N VAL A 113 -3.58 15.98 9.24
CA VAL A 113 -3.68 15.85 10.70
C VAL A 113 -2.28 15.97 11.30
N PRO A 114 -1.92 17.16 11.83
CA PRO A 114 -0.62 17.38 12.46
C PRO A 114 -0.31 16.37 13.57
N GLY A 115 0.92 15.86 13.58
CA GLY A 115 1.38 14.84 14.52
C GLY A 115 1.03 13.40 14.12
N SER A 116 0.52 13.17 12.91
CA SER A 116 0.33 11.80 12.40
C SER A 116 1.67 11.11 12.16
N GLU A 117 1.80 9.86 12.60
CA GLU A 117 2.98 9.03 12.44
C GLU A 117 2.67 7.77 11.62
N VAL A 118 3.44 7.57 10.56
CA VAL A 118 3.32 6.38 9.69
C VAL A 118 4.26 5.28 10.21
N GLU A 119 3.69 4.19 10.69
CA GLU A 119 4.43 3.05 11.22
C GLU A 119 5.05 2.19 10.11
N TRP A 120 4.25 1.83 9.11
CA TRP A 120 4.68 1.06 7.95
C TRP A 120 3.86 1.44 6.71
N VAL A 121 4.44 1.26 5.52
CA VAL A 121 3.80 1.41 4.21
C VAL A 121 4.11 0.19 3.35
N LYS A 122 3.09 -0.40 2.73
CA LYS A 122 3.23 -1.51 1.79
C LYS A 122 2.58 -1.16 0.45
N THR A 123 3.25 -1.45 -0.66
CA THR A 123 2.60 -1.46 -1.97
C THR A 123 1.72 -2.70 -2.09
N THR A 124 0.48 -2.53 -2.55
CA THR A 124 -0.49 -3.63 -2.66
C THR A 124 -0.59 -4.19 -4.08
N GLY A 125 0.12 -3.59 -5.03
CA GLY A 125 0.22 -4.02 -6.41
C GLY A 125 1.21 -3.19 -7.21
N LYS A 126 1.36 -3.54 -8.50
CA LYS A 126 2.23 -2.81 -9.43
C LYS A 126 1.72 -1.37 -9.64
N PRO A 127 2.59 -0.36 -9.55
CA PRO A 127 2.22 1.02 -9.84
C PRO A 127 1.80 1.24 -11.30
N GLY A 128 0.93 2.22 -11.50
CA GLY A 128 0.59 2.78 -12.80
C GLY A 128 1.50 3.95 -13.15
N PHE A 129 1.80 4.12 -14.44
CA PHE A 129 2.70 5.16 -14.92
C PHE A 129 2.13 5.91 -16.12
N ARG A 130 2.48 7.20 -16.24
CA ARG A 130 2.27 8.01 -17.44
C ARG A 130 3.52 8.85 -17.69
N THR A 131 3.98 8.88 -18.93
CA THR A 131 5.15 9.69 -19.30
C THR A 131 4.87 10.44 -20.59
N GLY A 132 5.12 11.74 -20.56
CA GLY A 132 4.95 12.64 -21.69
C GLY A 132 6.27 13.30 -22.05
N GLY A 133 6.62 13.28 -23.33
CA GLY A 133 7.86 13.84 -23.83
C GLY A 133 7.69 14.52 -25.18
N ARG A 134 8.72 15.24 -25.60
CA ARG A 134 8.87 15.75 -26.97
C ARG A 134 10.06 15.08 -27.63
N ARG A 135 10.09 15.04 -28.96
CA ARG A 135 11.30 14.63 -29.68
C ARG A 135 12.43 15.60 -29.38
N SER A 136 13.65 15.06 -29.23
CA SER A 136 14.83 15.89 -29.11
C SER A 136 15.08 16.61 -30.45
N PRO A 137 15.39 17.92 -30.43
CA PRO A 137 15.78 18.63 -31.65
C PRO A 137 17.20 18.25 -32.12
N GLU A 138 18.00 17.64 -31.25
CA GLU A 138 19.39 17.24 -31.53
C GLU A 138 19.50 15.79 -32.04
N ASP A 139 18.50 14.96 -31.75
CA ASP A 139 18.47 13.53 -32.11
C ASP A 139 17.02 13.05 -32.21
N GLU A 140 16.53 12.86 -33.43
CA GLU A 140 15.14 12.45 -33.68
C GLU A 140 14.78 11.07 -33.10
N GLN A 141 15.78 10.24 -32.76
CA GLN A 141 15.57 8.94 -32.11
C GLN A 141 15.44 9.06 -30.58
N ARG A 142 15.61 10.26 -30.01
CA ARG A 142 15.50 10.49 -28.57
C ARG A 142 14.22 11.24 -28.22
N ILE A 143 13.66 10.87 -27.08
CA ILE A 143 12.57 11.61 -26.42
C ILE A 143 13.14 12.33 -25.20
N VAL A 144 12.88 13.63 -25.11
CA VAL A 144 13.10 14.43 -23.90
C VAL A 144 11.84 14.34 -23.06
N VAL A 145 11.93 13.71 -21.89
CA VAL A 145 10.81 13.62 -20.94
C VAL A 145 10.51 15.01 -20.38
N THR A 146 9.26 15.44 -20.50
CA THR A 146 8.79 16.76 -20.04
C THR A 146 7.90 16.65 -18.81
N ARG A 147 7.23 15.52 -18.66
CA ARG A 147 6.29 15.23 -17.57
C ARG A 147 6.21 13.73 -17.32
N THR A 148 5.89 13.39 -16.08
CA THR A 148 5.66 12.01 -15.66
C THR A 148 4.62 11.99 -14.54
N GLY A 149 3.93 10.87 -14.43
CA GLY A 149 2.93 10.56 -13.42
C GLY A 149 3.14 9.15 -12.91
N LEU A 150 2.95 8.97 -11.61
CA LEU A 150 3.04 7.71 -10.90
C LEU A 150 1.75 7.54 -10.07
N ALA A 151 1.16 6.35 -10.07
CA ALA A 151 0.07 5.95 -9.19
C ALA A 151 0.45 4.67 -8.43
N VAL A 152 0.55 4.74 -7.10
CA VAL A 152 1.01 3.65 -6.23
C VAL A 152 -0.14 3.17 -5.36
N PRO A 153 -0.68 1.96 -5.60
CA PRO A 153 -1.65 1.36 -4.69
C PRO A 153 -0.94 0.95 -3.39
N PHE A 154 -1.51 1.31 -2.25
CA PHE A 154 -0.86 1.11 -0.96
C PHE A 154 -1.83 0.64 0.14
N ALA A 155 -1.22 0.06 1.18
CA ALA A 155 -1.75 -0.01 2.53
C ALA A 155 -0.72 0.61 3.48
N LEU A 156 -1.16 1.29 4.54
CA LEU A 156 -0.26 1.83 5.57
C LEU A 156 -0.94 1.80 6.94
N ALA A 157 -0.15 1.67 8.00
CA ALA A 157 -0.61 1.96 9.35
C ALA A 157 -0.19 3.37 9.77
N VAL A 158 -1.14 4.10 10.34
CA VAL A 158 -0.93 5.45 10.85
C VAL A 158 -1.53 5.57 12.25
N THR A 159 -0.86 6.32 13.10
CA THR A 159 -1.42 6.82 14.36
C THR A 159 -1.48 8.33 14.32
N ALA A 160 -2.47 8.92 14.99
CA ALA A 160 -2.61 10.36 15.13
C ALA A 160 -2.87 10.73 16.58
N PRO A 161 -2.56 11.97 17.03
CA PRO A 161 -2.70 12.36 18.42
C PRO A 161 -4.13 12.12 18.95
N GLY A 162 -4.24 11.34 20.03
CA GLY A 162 -5.52 11.01 20.67
C GLY A 162 -6.39 10.02 19.89
N ARG A 163 -5.88 9.39 18.83
CA ARG A 163 -6.59 8.37 18.05
C ARG A 163 -5.93 7.00 18.19
N ARG A 164 -6.70 5.95 17.93
CA ARG A 164 -6.17 4.59 17.77
C ARG A 164 -5.42 4.49 16.44
N ARG A 165 -4.65 3.41 16.29
CA ARG A 165 -4.02 3.07 15.02
C ARG A 165 -5.10 2.78 13.99
N GLU A 166 -4.89 3.25 12.77
CA GLU A 166 -5.74 2.96 11.63
C GLU A 166 -4.88 2.36 10.51
N ILE A 167 -5.42 1.36 9.82
CA ILE A 167 -4.84 0.85 8.58
C ILE A 167 -5.61 1.48 7.42
N LEU A 168 -4.93 2.30 6.63
CA LEU A 168 -5.50 2.97 5.47
C LEU A 168 -5.08 2.26 4.20
N THR A 169 -6.01 2.15 3.25
CA THR A 169 -5.76 1.68 1.88
C THR A 169 -6.16 2.74 0.88
N GLY A 170 -5.52 2.74 -0.29
CA GLY A 170 -5.86 3.65 -1.37
C GLY A 170 -4.78 3.71 -2.44
N VAL A 171 -4.77 4.81 -3.19
CA VAL A 171 -3.74 5.09 -4.20
C VAL A 171 -3.10 6.44 -3.93
N PHE A 172 -1.78 6.46 -3.98
CA PHE A 172 -0.99 7.69 -3.95
C PHE A 172 -0.57 8.06 -5.36
N SER A 173 -0.91 9.26 -5.83
CA SER A 173 -0.46 9.76 -7.12
C SER A 173 0.58 10.85 -6.97
N TRP A 174 1.60 10.84 -7.82
CA TRP A 174 2.60 11.90 -7.93
C TRP A 174 2.80 12.26 -9.39
N VAL A 175 2.55 13.52 -9.73
CA VAL A 175 2.86 14.10 -11.04
C VAL A 175 4.01 15.10 -10.92
N ALA A 176 4.98 14.98 -11.82
CA ALA A 176 6.04 15.96 -12.00
C ALA A 176 6.04 16.47 -13.45
N VAL A 177 6.12 17.79 -13.62
CA VAL A 177 6.14 18.46 -14.93
C VAL A 177 7.33 19.41 -15.06
N ARG A 178 7.60 19.84 -16.30
CA ARG A 178 8.73 20.71 -16.66
C ARG A 178 10.09 20.06 -16.32
N LEU A 179 10.16 18.73 -16.45
CA LEU A 179 11.37 17.94 -16.19
C LEU A 179 12.53 18.30 -17.14
N ASP A 180 12.21 18.87 -18.29
CA ASP A 180 13.14 19.36 -19.30
C ASP A 180 13.64 20.80 -19.05
N ARG A 181 13.13 21.47 -18.00
CA ARG A 181 13.48 22.86 -17.67
C ARG A 181 14.14 22.90 -16.28
N PRO A 182 15.48 22.88 -16.22
CA PRO A 182 16.20 22.93 -14.95
C PRO A 182 15.73 24.09 -14.06
N GLY A 183 15.47 23.79 -12.78
CA GLY A 183 14.98 24.77 -11.80
C GLY A 183 13.50 25.18 -11.92
N GLN A 184 12.76 24.68 -12.92
CA GLN A 184 11.34 25.00 -13.11
C GLN A 184 10.40 23.82 -12.87
N ARG A 185 10.93 22.69 -12.38
CA ARG A 185 10.15 21.50 -12.03
C ARG A 185 9.02 21.87 -11.07
N LYS A 186 7.83 21.34 -11.35
CA LYS A 186 6.69 21.41 -10.44
C LYS A 186 6.19 20.01 -10.15
N ASP A 187 5.82 19.80 -8.90
CA ASP A 187 5.30 18.53 -8.40
C ASP A 187 3.93 18.76 -7.76
N GLN A 188 3.05 17.78 -7.92
CA GLN A 188 1.80 17.70 -7.17
C GLN A 188 1.51 16.24 -6.83
N VAL A 189 0.95 16.04 -5.64
CA VAL A 189 0.63 14.73 -5.11
C VAL A 189 -0.83 14.67 -4.66
N TRP A 190 -1.39 13.47 -4.70
CA TRP A 190 -2.75 13.17 -4.24
C TRP A 190 -2.72 11.90 -3.39
N LEU A 191 -3.55 11.89 -2.35
CA LEU A 191 -3.76 10.75 -1.47
C LEU A 191 -5.23 10.36 -1.54
N ASP A 192 -5.55 9.43 -2.43
CA ASP A 192 -6.91 9.01 -2.71
C ASP A 192 -7.23 7.75 -1.88
N LEU A 193 -7.77 7.97 -0.68
CA LEU A 193 -8.14 6.88 0.24
C LEU A 193 -9.30 6.07 -0.33
N ARG A 194 -9.22 4.75 -0.19
CA ARG A 194 -10.21 3.76 -0.67
C ARG A 194 -10.42 3.73 -2.19
N ALA A 195 -9.60 4.46 -2.95
CA ALA A 195 -9.58 4.34 -4.41
C ALA A 195 -8.89 3.04 -4.83
N ASP A 196 -9.30 2.51 -5.98
CA ASP A 196 -8.56 1.45 -6.68
C ASP A 196 -7.61 2.02 -7.73
N LEU A 197 -6.68 1.17 -8.19
CA LEU A 197 -5.66 1.57 -9.16
C LEU A 197 -6.25 1.96 -10.52
N ALA A 198 -7.28 1.26 -10.99
CA ALA A 198 -7.84 1.51 -12.31
C ALA A 198 -8.43 2.93 -12.40
N TRP A 199 -9.21 3.33 -11.39
CA TRP A 199 -9.71 4.69 -11.27
C TRP A 199 -8.56 5.71 -11.17
N ALA A 200 -7.53 5.41 -10.38
CA ALA A 200 -6.42 6.33 -10.19
C ALA A 200 -5.58 6.51 -11.47
N GLU A 201 -5.49 5.49 -12.33
CA GLU A 201 -4.85 5.59 -13.64
C GLU A 201 -5.63 6.49 -14.60
N GLU A 202 -6.96 6.41 -14.61
CA GLU A 202 -7.82 7.33 -15.37
C GLU A 202 -7.66 8.78 -14.89
N GLU A 203 -7.60 8.98 -13.57
CA GLU A 203 -7.33 10.30 -13.01
C GLU A 203 -5.90 10.77 -13.28
N LEU A 204 -4.92 9.87 -13.34
CA LEU A 204 -3.53 10.21 -13.67
C LEU A 204 -3.41 10.80 -15.07
N ASP A 205 -4.20 10.30 -16.03
CA ASP A 205 -4.28 10.85 -17.40
C ASP A 205 -4.73 12.32 -17.41
N ARG A 206 -5.60 12.72 -16.48
CA ARG A 206 -6.01 14.12 -16.32
C ARG A 206 -4.98 14.93 -15.55
N ARG A 207 -4.52 14.41 -14.41
CA ARG A 207 -3.61 15.09 -13.48
C ARG A 207 -2.30 15.48 -14.15
N ILE A 208 -1.77 14.66 -15.06
CA ILE A 208 -0.50 14.93 -15.75
C ILE A 208 -0.54 16.19 -16.65
N TYR A 209 -1.73 16.64 -17.06
CA TYR A 209 -1.92 17.88 -17.82
C TYR A 209 -2.34 19.05 -16.95
N GLN A 210 -3.04 18.81 -15.83
CA GLN A 210 -3.44 19.85 -14.89
C GLN A 210 -2.25 20.52 -14.19
N VAL A 211 -1.21 19.75 -13.84
CA VAL A 211 -0.07 20.32 -13.08
C VAL A 211 0.69 21.33 -13.93
N GLY A 212 0.83 22.54 -13.38
CA GLY A 212 1.62 23.59 -13.99
C GLY A 212 0.90 24.40 -15.06
N GLU A 213 -0.39 24.17 -15.28
CA GLU A 213 -1.29 25.18 -15.86
C GLU A 213 -1.38 26.36 -14.89
N SER A 214 -1.12 27.56 -15.40
CA SER A 214 -1.49 28.79 -14.69
C SER A 214 -2.99 28.95 -14.84
N ALA A 215 -3.71 29.32 -13.77
CA ALA A 215 -5.08 29.82 -13.94
C ALA A 215 -5.07 30.95 -15.00
N PRO A 216 -6.05 31.04 -15.90
CA PRO A 216 -6.16 32.20 -16.77
C PRO A 216 -6.22 33.45 -15.87
N GLU A 217 -5.33 34.41 -16.12
CA GLU A 217 -5.36 35.71 -15.45
C GLU A 217 -6.77 36.29 -15.64
N SER A 218 -7.43 36.58 -14.52
CA SER A 218 -8.75 37.22 -14.48
C SER A 218 -8.60 38.73 -14.57
#